data_AF-A0AB38S4M0-F1
#
_entry.id   AF-A0AB38S4M0-F1
#
_cell.length_a   1.000
_cell.length_b   1.000
_cell.length_c   1.000
_cell.angle_alpha   90.00
_cell.angle_beta   90.00
_cell.angle_gamma   90.00
#
_symmetry.space_group_name_H-M   'P 1'
#
loop_
_entity.id
_entity.type
_entity.pdbx_description
1 polymer ?
#
loop_
_entity_poly.entity_id
_entity_poly.type
_entity_poly.pdbx_seq_one_letter_code
_entity_poly.pdbx_strand_id
1 'polypeptide(L)' 'MLAAQIRLQGFVCDKAIGAKKDAKRSRPDYAVWVLNCGNARYRVSRAPDMAAKVDPLR' A
#
# COMPACT_ATOMS: atom_id res chain seq x y z
N MET A 1 -6.09 -4.91 7.25
CA MET A 1 -4.88 -5.48 6.63
C MET A 1 -4.65 -4.85 5.27
N LEU A 2 -3.60 -4.04 5.08
CA LEU A 2 -3.31 -3.35 3.81
C LEU A 2 -3.11 -4.35 2.64
N ALA A 3 -2.47 -5.49 2.92
CA ALA A 3 -2.27 -6.56 1.94
C ALA A 3 -3.59 -7.17 1.42
N ALA A 4 -4.60 -7.33 2.28
CA ALA A 4 -5.91 -7.85 1.87
C ALA A 4 -6.62 -6.86 0.93
N GLN A 5 -6.51 -5.56 1.21
CA GLN A 5 -7.13 -4.52 0.38
C GLN A 5 -6.56 -4.50 -1.04
N ILE A 6 -5.24 -4.60 -1.19
CA ILE A 6 -4.63 -4.60 -2.53
C ILE A 6 -4.93 -5.89 -3.31
N ARG A 7 -5.12 -7.03 -2.61
CA ARG A 7 -5.54 -8.29 -3.25
C ARG A 7 -6.95 -8.19 -3.84
N LEU A 8 -7.87 -7.51 -3.15
CA LEU A 8 -9.21 -7.24 -3.69
C LEU A 8 -9.19 -6.37 -4.96
N GLN A 9 -8.11 -5.61 -5.16
CA GLN A 9 -7.87 -4.82 -6.37
C GLN A 9 -7.05 -5.57 -7.43
N GLY A 10 -6.74 -6.86 -7.22
CA GLY A 10 -5.99 -7.70 -8.16
C GLY A 10 -4.47 -7.68 -8.02
N PHE A 11 -3.92 -7.02 -6.99
CA PHE A 11 -2.47 -7.02 -6.75
C PHE A 11 -2.03 -8.27 -5.99
N VAL A 12 -1.01 -8.96 -6.53
CA VAL A 12 -0.47 -10.19 -5.95
C VAL A 12 0.48 -9.86 -4.80
N CYS A 13 -0.03 -9.98 -3.57
CA CYS A 13 0.82 -10.04 -2.38
C CYS A 13 0.71 -11.45 -1.80
N ASP A 14 1.72 -12.29 -1.99
CA ASP A 14 1.68 -13.66 -1.48
C ASP A 14 1.82 -13.65 0.05
N LYS A 15 3.06 -13.49 0.54
CA LYS A 15 3.35 -13.30 1.96
C LYS A 15 3.50 -11.81 2.30
N ALA A 16 2.62 -11.26 3.12
CA ALA A 16 2.79 -9.90 3.64
C ALA A 16 3.93 -9.89 4.67
N ILE A 17 5.06 -9.25 4.35
CA ILE A 17 6.21 -9.10 5.26
C ILE A 17 5.93 -7.97 6.26
N GLY A 18 5.40 -6.86 5.76
CA GLY A 18 5.04 -5.73 6.60
C GLY A 18 4.65 -4.49 5.80
N ALA A 19 3.99 -3.55 6.48
CA ALA A 19 3.64 -2.25 5.92
C ALA A 19 4.28 -1.16 6.78
N LYS A 20 4.98 -0.21 6.14
CA LYS A 20 5.56 0.96 6.81
C LYS A 20 4.95 2.21 6.23
N LYS A 21 4.54 3.16 7.09
CA LYS A 21 4.05 4.46 6.64
C LYS A 21 5.22 5.27 6.07
N ASP A 22 5.07 5.78 4.86
CA ASP A 22 6.00 6.71 4.25
C ASP A 22 5.66 8.12 4.77
N ALA A 23 6.30 8.50 5.88
CA ALA A 23 6.07 9.80 6.53
C ALA A 23 6.45 10.99 5.63
N LYS A 24 7.38 10.82 4.68
CA LYS A 24 7.80 11.90 3.78
C LYS A 24 6.73 12.24 2.75
N ARG A 25 5.93 11.26 2.35
CA ARG A 25 4.83 11.43 1.37
C ARG A 25 3.46 11.52 2.03
N SER A 26 3.36 11.19 3.31
CA SER A 26 2.13 11.29 4.08
C SER A 26 1.86 12.72 4.52
N ARG A 27 0.59 13.11 4.51
CA ARG A 27 0.03 14.40 4.93
C ARG A 27 -1.10 14.12 5.93
N PRO A 28 -1.64 15.15 6.61
CA PRO A 28 -2.82 15.00 7.48
C PRO A 28 -3.95 14.21 6.81
N ASP A 29 -4.30 14.59 5.58
CA ASP A 29 -5.43 13.98 4.83
C ASP A 29 -4.99 13.03 3.72
N TYR A 30 -3.75 12.52 3.78
CA TYR A 30 -3.24 11.63 2.76
C TYR A 30 -2.20 10.68 3.33
N ALA A 31 -2.57 9.41 3.51
CA ALA A 31 -1.66 8.42 4.04
C ALA A 31 -0.98 7.66 2.89
N VAL A 32 0.34 7.55 2.97
CA VAL A 32 1.12 6.71 2.05
C VAL A 32 1.80 5.63 2.86
N TRP A 33 1.68 4.39 2.39
CA TRP A 33 2.33 3.22 2.97
C TRP A 33 3.16 2.50 1.91
N VAL A 34 4.30 1.97 2.33
CA VAL A 34 5.07 1.00 1.58
C VAL A 34 4.75 -0.37 2.16
N LEU A 35 4.08 -1.20 1.36
CA LEU A 35 3.80 -2.59 1.67
C LEU A 35 4.87 -3.46 1.04
N ASN A 36 5.56 -4.25 1.87
CA ASN A 36 6.50 -5.25 1.44
C ASN A 36 5.83 -6.63 1.50
N CYS A 37 5.83 -7.31 0.36
CA CYS A 37 5.42 -8.69 0.20
C CYS A 37 6.65 -9.55 -0.17
N GLY A 38 6.57 -10.86 0.04
CA GLY A 38 7.64 -11.80 -0.27
C GLY A 38 8.10 -11.73 -1.73
N ASN A 39 7.17 -11.42 -2.63
CA ASN A 39 7.36 -11.41 -4.08
C ASN A 39 7.26 -10.02 -4.71
N ALA A 40 6.87 -8.99 -3.96
CA ALA A 40 6.55 -7.67 -4.50
C ALA A 40 6.64 -6.56 -3.46
N ARG A 41 6.85 -5.33 -3.90
CA ARG A 41 6.68 -4.13 -3.05
C ARG A 41 5.67 -3.20 -3.70
N TYR A 42 4.86 -2.57 -2.87
CA TYR A 42 3.80 -1.67 -3.32
C TYR A 42 3.85 -0.37 -2.52
N ARG A 43 3.59 0.74 -3.19
CA ARG A 43 3.22 2.00 -2.57
C ARG A 43 1.71 2.12 -2.61
N VAL A 44 1.10 2.12 -1.44
CA VAL A 44 -0.34 2.28 -1.29
C VAL A 44 -0.59 3.69 -0.78
N SER A 45 -1.36 4.47 -1.53
CA SER A 45 -1.71 5.83 -1.15
C SER A 45 -3.22 5.94 -0.98
N ARG A 46 -3.66 6.58 0.10
CA ARG A 46 -5.07 6.70 0.46
C ARG A 46 -5.40 8.10 0.93
N ALA A 47 -6.35 8.72 0.24
CA ALA A 47 -7.10 9.88 0.74
C ALA A 47 -8.39 9.41 1.44
N PRO A 48 -9.00 10.20 2.34
CA PRO A 48 -10.22 9.85 3.06
C PRO A 48 -11.35 9.37 2.14
N ASP A 49 -11.52 10.05 1.00
CA ASP A 49 -12.68 9.88 0.11
C ASP A 49 -12.38 9.10 -1.18
N MET A 50 -11.21 8.47 -1.28
CA MET A 50 -10.81 7.72 -2.48
C MET A 50 -10.44 6.27 -2.16
N ALA A 51 -10.68 5.40 -3.14
CA ALA A 51 -10.10 4.07 -3.15
C ALA A 51 -8.58 4.15 -3.05
N ALA A 52 -7.96 3.21 -2.33
CA ALA A 52 -6.51 3.19 -2.18
C ALA A 52 -5.86 3.01 -3.55
N LYS A 53 -4.99 3.95 -3.94
CA LYS A 53 -4.15 3.85 -5.13
C LYS A 53 -2.96 2.97 -4.81
N VAL A 54 -2.70 1.97 -5.65
CA VAL A 54 -1.61 1.01 -5.46
C VAL A 54 -0.65 1.10 -6.64
N ASP A 55 0.58 1.52 -6.36
CA ASP A 55 1.65 1.62 -7.36
C ASP A 55 2.72 0.55 -7.04
N PRO A 56 3.02 -0.40 -7.95
CA PRO A 56 4.12 -1.32 -7.79
C PRO A 56 5.47 -0.58 -7.69
N LEU A 57 6.28 -0.96 -6.72
CA LEU A 57 7.65 -0.49 -6.55
C LEU A 57 8.58 -1.57 -7.11
N ARG A 58 9.10 -1.33 -8.33
CA ARG A 58 10.20 -2.13 -8.91
C ARG A 58 11.51 -1.83 -8.20
#